data_AF-A0A9E1W091-F1
#
_entry.id   AF-A0A9E1W091-F1
#
_cell.length_a   1.000
_cell.length_b   1.000
_cell.length_c   1.000
_cell.angle_alpha   90.00
_cell.angle_beta   90.00
_cell.angle_gamma   90.00
#
_symmetry.space_group_name_H-M   'P 1'
#
loop_
_entity.id
_entity.type
_entity.pdbx_description
1 polymer ?
#
loop_
_entity_poly.entity_id
_entity_poly.type
_entity_poly.pdbx_seq_one_letter_code
_entity_poly.pdbx_strand_id
1 'polypeptide(L)' 'MIKADLNGTLVKADIVDHVYEKVGFTRQEAAQAVEMLFDEIKSELGQGNNVRISRFASF' A
#
# COMPACT_ATOMS: atom_id res chain seq x y z
N MET A 1 -1.95 -19.05 4.90
CA MET A 1 -2.75 -18.86 6.14
C MET A 1 -2.44 -17.45 6.61
N ILE A 2 -3.28 -16.48 6.25
CA ILE A 2 -3.02 -15.07 6.56
C ILE A 2 -3.21 -14.91 8.07
N LYS A 3 -2.11 -14.65 8.79
CA LYS A 3 -2.17 -14.18 10.17
C LYS A 3 -2.66 -12.74 10.13
N ALA A 4 -3.97 -12.56 10.14
CA ALA A 4 -4.54 -11.32 10.64
C ALA A 4 -4.33 -11.33 12.15
N ASP A 5 -3.44 -10.47 12.64
CA ASP A 5 -3.23 -10.31 14.08
C ASP A 5 -4.54 -9.87 14.76
N LEU A 6 -4.70 -10.33 16.00
CA LEU A 6 -5.93 -10.45 16.80
C LEU A 6 -6.62 -9.14 17.22
N ASN A 7 -6.35 -8.01 16.56
CA ASN A 7 -7.13 -6.76 16.66
C ASN A 7 -7.17 -6.12 15.27
N GLY A 8 -8.31 -6.24 14.57
CA GLY A 8 -8.48 -5.98 13.12
C GLY A 8 -8.25 -4.54 12.64
N THR A 9 -7.04 -4.03 12.78
CA THR A 9 -6.56 -2.78 12.19
C THR A 9 -5.48 -3.12 11.18
N LEU A 10 -5.73 -2.82 9.91
CA LEU A 10 -4.74 -2.97 8.86
C LEU A 10 -3.71 -1.85 8.97
N VAL A 11 -2.43 -2.19 9.11
CA VAL A 11 -1.31 -1.23 9.13
C VAL A 11 -0.42 -1.39 7.90
N LYS A 12 0.46 -0.41 7.66
CA LYS A 12 1.38 -0.42 6.51
C LYS A 12 2.22 -1.70 6.43
N ALA A 13 2.69 -2.21 7.58
CA ALA A 13 3.49 -3.43 7.64
C ALA A 13 2.74 -4.64 7.06
N ASP A 14 1.44 -4.75 7.34
CA ASP A 14 0.61 -5.82 6.78
C ASP A 14 0.54 -5.71 5.26
N ILE A 15 0.36 -4.49 4.72
CA ILE A 15 0.33 -4.25 3.27
C ILE A 15 1.65 -4.67 2.63
N VAL A 16 2.79 -4.32 3.25
CA VAL A 16 4.12 -4.73 2.79
C VAL A 16 4.25 -6.24 2.76
N ASP A 17 3.83 -6.93 3.83
CA ASP A 17 3.92 -8.39 3.91
C ASP A 17 3.00 -9.05 2.84
N HIS A 18 1.82 -8.49 2.57
CA HIS A 18 0.94 -8.98 1.48
C HIS A 18 1.55 -8.78 0.08
N VAL A 19 2.27 -7.68 -0.16
CA VAL A 19 2.98 -7.43 -1.42
C VAL A 19 4.17 -8.38 -1.57
N TYR A 20 4.95 -8.55 -0.51
CA TYR A 20 6.06 -9.50 -0.46
C TYR A 20 5.60 -10.92 -0.82
N GLU A 21 4.50 -11.40 -0.24
CA GLU A 21 3.95 -12.74 -0.51
C GLU A 21 3.44 -12.92 -1.96
N LYS A 22 2.95 -11.85 -2.60
CA LYS A 22 2.29 -11.96 -3.92
C LYS A 22 3.20 -11.74 -5.11
N VAL A 23 4.24 -10.91 -4.98
CA VAL A 23 4.99 -10.38 -6.14
C VAL A 23 6.39 -11.00 -6.25
N GLY A 24 6.85 -11.74 -5.23
CA GLY A 24 8.17 -12.40 -5.25
C GLY A 24 9.36 -11.46 -5.08
N PHE A 25 9.09 -10.22 -4.66
CA PHE A 25 10.10 -9.24 -4.27
C PHE A 25 10.79 -9.64 -2.97
N THR A 26 11.96 -9.06 -2.72
CA THR A 26 12.48 -9.01 -1.35
C THR A 26 11.57 -8.15 -0.46
N ARG A 27 11.60 -8.38 0.85
CA ARG A 27 10.80 -7.56 1.79
C ARG A 27 11.15 -6.08 1.72
N GLN A 28 12.41 -5.74 1.43
CA GLN A 28 12.86 -4.37 1.26
C GLN A 28 12.24 -3.72 0.02
N GLU A 29 12.26 -4.41 -1.13
CA GLU A 29 11.64 -3.92 -2.36
C GLU A 29 10.12 -3.77 -2.21
N ALA A 30 9.45 -4.70 -1.53
CA ALA A 30 8.03 -4.58 -1.22
C ALA A 30 7.73 -3.35 -0.35
N ALA A 31 8.56 -3.07 0.67
CA ALA A 31 8.42 -1.88 1.50
C ALA A 31 8.61 -0.59 0.69
N GLN A 32 9.62 -0.56 -0.19
CA GLN A 32 9.89 0.59 -1.07
C GLN A 32 8.73 0.83 -2.05
N ALA A 33 8.18 -0.23 -2.65
CA ALA A 33 7.04 -0.11 -3.58
C ALA A 33 5.80 0.46 -2.90
N VAL A 34 5.49 0.00 -1.67
CA VAL A 34 4.36 0.51 -0.89
C VAL A 34 4.57 1.97 -0.50
N GLU A 35 5.78 2.36 -0.10
CA GLU A 35 6.07 3.77 0.23
C GLU A 35 5.93 4.68 -0.99
N MET A 36 6.53 4.29 -2.12
CA MET A 36 6.45 5.06 -3.37
C MET A 36 5.00 5.27 -3.81
N LEU A 37 4.14 4.26 -3.68
CA LEU A 37 2.72 4.39 -4.00
C LEU A 37 2.03 5.42 -3.11
N PHE A 38 2.27 5.39 -1.79
CA PHE A 38 1.64 6.34 -0.88
C PHE A 38 2.16 7.76 -1.08
N ASP A 39 3.44 7.93 -1.37
CA ASP A 39 4.02 9.24 -1.63
C ASP A 39 3.49 9.86 -2.92
N GLU A 40 3.30 9.06 -3.97
CA GLU A 40 2.66 9.53 -5.21
C GLU A 40 1.22 10.00 -4.95
N ILE A 41 0.42 9.21 -4.22
CA ILE A 41 -0.96 9.57 -3.87
C ILE A 41 -0.99 10.86 -3.04
N LYS A 42 -0.13 10.98 -2.01
CA LYS A 42 -0.03 12.19 -1.18
C LYS A 42 0.40 13.41 -1.99
N SER A 43 1.36 13.24 -2.91
CA SER A 43 1.90 14.32 -3.75
C SER A 43 0.80 14.92 -4.64
N GLU A 44 0.07 14.07 -5.35
CA GLU A 44 -1.02 14.51 -6.24
C GLU A 44 -2.16 15.18 -5.46
N LEU A 45 -2.61 14.56 -4.37
CA LEU A 45 -3.65 15.15 -3.52
C LEU A 45 -3.20 16.46 -2.87
N GLY A 46 -1.92 16.56 -2.47
CA GLY A 46 -1.35 17.79 -1.93
C GLY A 46 -1.30 18.95 -2.93
N GLN A 47 -1.28 18.65 -4.22
CA GLN A 47 -1.36 19.63 -5.30
C GLN A 47 -2.82 19.98 -5.68
N GLY A 48 -3.81 19.33 -5.07
CA GLY A 48 -5.22 19.50 -5.40
C GLY A 48 -5.68 18.69 -6.62
N ASN A 49 -4.85 17.76 -7.11
CA ASN A 49 -5.20 16.87 -8.20
C ASN A 49 -6.06 15.70 -7.68
N ASN A 50 -6.98 15.20 -8.50
CA ASN A 50 -7.76 14.01 -8.16
C ASN A 50 -6.94 12.74 -8.41
N VAL A 51 -6.99 11.79 -7.48
CA VAL A 51 -6.36 10.47 -7.66
C VAL A 51 -7.43 9.39 -7.83
N ARG A 52 -7.51 8.82 -9.03
CA ARG A 52 -8.47 7.75 -9.34
C ARG A 52 -7.79 6.39 -9.49
N ILE A 53 -8.11 5.48 -8.57
CA ILE A 53 -7.69 4.08 -8.63
C ILE A 53 -8.87 3.24 -9.10
N SER A 54 -8.80 2.77 -10.35
CA SER A 54 -9.86 1.98 -10.98
C SER A 54 -10.19 0.73 -10.15
N ARG A 55 -11.49 0.50 -9.91
CA ARG A 55 -12.04 -0.60 -9.08
C ARG A 55 -11.65 -0.54 -7.59
N PHE A 56 -11.18 0.61 -7.12
CA PHE A 56 -10.91 0.86 -5.71
C PHE A 56 -11.62 2.12 -5.23
N ALA A 57 -11.11 3.31 -5.56
CA ALA A 57 -11.62 4.58 -5.05
C ALA A 57 -11.18 5.77 -5.92
N SER A 58 -11.80 6.92 -5.69
CA SER A 58 -11.34 8.23 -6.17
C SER A 58 -11.15 9.13 -4.94
N PHE A 59 -10.03 9.84 -4.90
CA PHE A 59 -9.61 10.72 -3.81
C PHE A 59 -9.47 12.15 -4.33
#